data_AF-A0A1Y1KLP6-F1
#
_entry.id   AF-A0A1Y1KLP6-F1
#
_cell.length_a   1.000
_cell.length_b   1.000
_cell.length_c   1.000
_cell.angle_alpha   90.00
_cell.angle_beta   90.00
_cell.angle_gamma   90.00
#
_symmetry.space_group_name_H-M   'P 1'
#
loop_
_entity.id
_entity.type
_entity.pdbx_description
1 polymer ?
#
loop_
_entity_poly.entity_id
_entity_poly.type
_entity_poly.pdbx_seq_one_letter_code
_entity_poly.pdbx_strand_id
1 'polypeptide(L)'
;KFMENINNFQDALKKYGVNDVDVFQTVDLYEKKDIAQVTNTVFALGRQTYKHPEWKGPYLGPKPSDENVREFSEEQLKAGQTVIGLQAGSNKGATQAGQNIGAGRKIILGK
;
A
#
# COMPACT_ATOMS: atom_id res chain seq x y z
N LYS A 1 16.08 -10.81 -32.68
CA LYS A 1 14.92 -9.97 -33.07
C LYS A 1 13.84 -9.90 -31.99
N PHE A 2 13.13 -10.98 -31.61
CA PHE A 2 12.07 -10.86 -30.58
C PHE A 2 12.59 -10.60 -29.16
N MET A 3 13.59 -11.36 -28.68
CA MET A 3 14.19 -11.10 -27.36
C MET A 3 14.86 -9.72 -27.28
N GLU A 4 15.53 -9.30 -28.35
CA GLU A 4 16.14 -7.98 -28.44
C GLU A 4 15.11 -6.85 -28.33
N ASN A 5 13.95 -6.98 -28.98
CA ASN A 5 12.86 -6.02 -28.83
C ASN A 5 12.32 -5.96 -27.39
N ILE A 6 12.24 -7.12 -26.72
CA ILE A 6 11.79 -7.20 -25.32
C ILE A 6 12.80 -6.48 -24.42
N ASN A 7 14.10 -6.73 -24.60
CA ASN A 7 15.15 -6.08 -23.83
C ASN A 7 15.16 -4.55 -24.05
N ASN A 8 15.03 -4.11 -25.31
CA ASN A 8 14.92 -2.68 -25.64
C ASN A 8 13.70 -2.02 -24.98
N PHE A 9 12.57 -2.74 -24.91
CA PHE A 9 11.37 -2.26 -24.21
C PHE A 9 11.60 -2.16 -22.71
N GLN A 10 12.18 -3.19 -22.08
CA GLN A 10 12.51 -3.18 -20.65
C GLN A 10 13.45 -2.03 -20.30
N ASP A 11 14.50 -1.81 -21.10
CA ASP A 11 15.43 -0.70 -20.91
C ASP A 11 14.75 0.67 -21.03
N ALA A 12 13.81 0.81 -21.97
CA ALA A 12 13.02 2.03 -22.12
C ALA A 12 12.12 2.28 -20.90
N LEU A 13 11.47 1.24 -20.35
CA LEU A 13 10.64 1.36 -19.16
C LEU A 13 11.44 1.84 -17.94
N LYS A 14 12.63 1.27 -17.72
CA LYS A 14 13.51 1.67 -16.63
C LYS A 14 13.98 3.10 -16.76
N LYS A 15 14.37 3.52 -17.97
CA LYS A 15 14.73 4.91 -18.28
C LYS A 15 13.55 5.88 -18.10
N TYR A 16 12.33 5.41 -18.36
CA TYR A 16 11.10 6.15 -18.12
C TYR A 16 10.71 6.21 -16.63
N GLY A 17 11.43 5.54 -15.72
CA GLY A 17 11.19 5.62 -14.28
C GLY A 17 10.26 4.53 -13.71
N VAL A 18 9.93 3.49 -14.48
CA VAL A 18 9.31 2.28 -13.93
C VAL A 18 10.33 1.57 -13.05
N ASN A 19 9.92 1.15 -11.85
CA ASN A 19 10.80 0.47 -10.91
C ASN A 19 11.21 -0.90 -11.46
N ASP A 20 12.48 -1.28 -11.34
CA ASP A 20 13.03 -2.55 -11.82
C ASP A 20 12.25 -3.77 -11.32
N VAL A 21 11.72 -3.72 -10.09
CA VAL A 21 10.92 -4.81 -9.52
C VAL A 21 9.56 -4.98 -10.20
N ASP A 22 9.05 -3.92 -10.83
CA ASP A 22 7.78 -3.93 -11.56
C ASP A 22 7.95 -4.35 -13.03
N VAL A 23 9.19 -4.52 -13.52
CA VAL A 23 9.47 -4.89 -14.92
C VAL A 23 9.52 -6.41 -15.09
N PHE A 24 8.66 -6.96 -15.94
CA PHE A 24 8.64 -8.38 -16.28
C PHE A 24 9.96 -8.88 -16.87
N GLN A 25 10.25 -10.18 -16.71
CA GLN A 25 11.43 -10.85 -17.26
C GLN A 25 11.17 -11.36 -18.68
N THR A 26 12.19 -11.49 -19.52
CA THR A 26 12.02 -11.85 -20.93
C THR A 26 11.25 -13.17 -21.14
N VAL A 27 11.43 -14.15 -20.25
CA VAL A 27 10.72 -15.44 -20.27
C VAL A 27 9.21 -15.31 -20.01
N ASP A 28 8.79 -14.30 -19.24
CA ASP A 28 7.39 -14.07 -18.86
C ASP A 28 6.54 -13.81 -20.10
N LEU A 29 7.09 -13.05 -21.07
CA LEU A 29 6.45 -12.76 -22.35
C LEU A 29 6.84 -13.76 -23.45
N TYR A 30 8.13 -14.07 -23.59
CA TYR A 30 8.63 -14.87 -24.72
C TYR A 30 8.16 -16.32 -24.66
N GLU A 31 8.21 -16.93 -23.48
CA GLU A 31 7.76 -18.31 -23.25
C GLU A 31 6.34 -18.36 -22.66
N LYS A 32 5.72 -17.19 -22.45
CA LYS A 32 4.41 -17.04 -21.81
C LYS A 32 4.35 -17.64 -20.41
N LYS A 33 5.47 -17.60 -19.68
CA LYS A 33 5.57 -18.16 -18.33
C LYS A 33 4.68 -17.41 -17.33
N ASP A 34 4.56 -16.08 -17.49
CA ASP A 34 3.76 -15.23 -16.60
C ASP A 34 3.25 -13.97 -17.32
N ILE A 35 2.11 -14.10 -18.00
CA ILE A 35 1.45 -12.97 -18.67
C ILE A 35 0.83 -11.98 -17.66
N ALA A 36 0.57 -12.42 -16.42
CA ALA A 36 0.08 -11.52 -15.38
C ALA A 36 1.15 -10.50 -14.99
N GLN A 37 2.42 -10.92 -14.88
CA GLN A 37 3.54 -10.01 -14.62
C GLN A 37 3.74 -9.00 -15.76
N VAL A 38 3.58 -9.42 -17.02
CA VAL A 38 3.60 -8.51 -18.17
C VAL A 38 2.49 -7.46 -18.05
N THR A 39 1.29 -7.89 -17.68
CA THR A 39 0.13 -6.99 -17.47
C THR A 39 0.39 -6.01 -16.33
N ASN A 40 0.93 -6.48 -15.20
CA ASN A 40 1.30 -5.64 -14.07
C ASN A 40 2.34 -4.58 -14.44
N THR A 41 3.31 -4.93 -15.29
CA THR A 41 4.31 -3.98 -15.81
C THR A 41 3.64 -2.86 -16.61
N VAL A 42 2.62 -3.17 -17.42
CA VAL A 42 1.86 -2.15 -18.18
C VAL A 42 1.09 -1.21 -17.24
N PHE A 43 0.48 -1.74 -16.17
CA PHE A 43 -0.14 -0.88 -15.15
C PHE A 43 0.90 -0.04 -14.39
N ALA A 44 2.11 -0.57 -14.15
CA ALA A 44 3.20 0.20 -13.53
C ALA A 44 3.65 1.37 -14.42
N LEU A 45 3.78 1.14 -15.73
CA LEU A 45 4.00 2.22 -16.71
C LEU A 45 2.85 3.24 -16.67
N GLY A 46 1.60 2.78 -16.65
CA GLY A 46 0.42 3.64 -16.54
C GLY A 46 0.41 4.53 -15.30
N ARG A 47 0.94 4.04 -14.17
CA ARG A 47 1.14 4.86 -12.97
C ARG A 47 2.26 5.88 -13.14
N GLN A 48 3.34 5.52 -13.83
CA GLN A 48 4.45 6.44 -14.07
C GLN A 48 4.05 7.61 -14.97
N THR A 49 3.18 7.42 -15.96
CA THR A 49 2.78 8.52 -16.86
C THR A 49 2.16 9.72 -16.12
N TYR A 50 1.57 9.53 -14.94
CA TYR A 50 1.09 10.63 -14.09
C TYR A 50 2.20 11.56 -13.58
N LYS A 51 3.46 11.10 -13.55
CA LYS A 51 4.64 11.87 -13.12
C LYS A 51 5.38 12.53 -14.29
N HIS A 52 4.94 12.32 -15.53
CA HIS A 52 5.58 12.82 -16.75
C HIS A 52 4.69 13.90 -17.40
N PRO A 53 4.97 15.20 -17.19
CA PRO A 53 4.16 16.29 -17.76
C PRO A 53 4.11 16.31 -19.29
N GLU A 54 5.12 15.73 -19.94
CA GLU A 54 5.20 15.56 -21.39
C GLU A 54 4.24 14.50 -21.94
N TRP A 55 3.71 13.63 -21.08
CA TRP A 55 2.75 12.60 -21.48
C TRP A 55 1.40 13.23 -21.85
N LYS A 56 1.05 13.14 -23.14
CA LYS A 56 -0.23 13.63 -23.70
C LYS A 56 -1.21 12.51 -24.03
N GLY A 57 -0.86 11.26 -23.72
CA GLY A 57 -1.68 10.09 -24.00
C GLY A 57 -2.75 9.85 -22.93
N PRO A 58 -3.60 8.83 -23.12
CA PRO A 58 -4.56 8.42 -22.09
C PRO A 58 -3.83 7.89 -20.85
N TYR A 59 -4.48 8.00 -19.69
CA TYR A 59 -3.98 7.41 -18.44
C TYR A 59 -4.60 6.03 -18.20
N LEU A 60 -3.80 5.14 -17.61
CA LEU A 60 -4.23 3.80 -17.25
C LEU A 60 -4.23 3.66 -15.72
N GLY A 61 -5.41 3.38 -15.17
CA GLY A 61 -5.62 3.24 -13.73
C GLY A 61 -5.85 4.58 -13.01
N PRO A 62 -6.17 4.55 -11.71
CA PRO A 62 -6.44 5.75 -10.93
C PRO A 62 -5.18 6.61 -10.75
N LYS A 63 -5.36 7.93 -10.64
CA LYS A 63 -4.27 8.85 -10.34
C LYS A 63 -3.64 8.46 -8.98
N PRO A 64 -2.32 8.23 -8.90
CA PRO A 64 -1.63 8.05 -7.62
C PRO A 64 -1.89 9.25 -6.69
N SER A 65 -2.07 8.98 -5.39
CA SER A 65 -2.26 10.05 -4.41
C SER A 65 -0.97 10.87 -4.25
N ASP A 66 -1.14 12.18 -4.23
CA ASP A 66 -0.06 13.10 -3.88
C ASP A 66 0.11 13.12 -2.34
N GLU A 67 1.35 13.27 -1.85
CA GLU A 67 1.61 13.38 -0.42
C GLU A 67 0.96 14.65 0.13
N ASN A 68 0.23 14.51 1.24
CA ASN A 68 -0.38 15.63 1.95
C ASN A 68 0.40 15.90 3.24
N VAL A 69 1.50 16.63 3.10
CA VAL A 69 2.30 17.09 4.24
C VAL A 69 1.49 18.12 5.01
N ARG A 70 1.12 17.79 6.24
CA ARG A 70 0.43 18.71 7.15
C ARG A 70 1.43 19.23 8.16
N GLU A 71 1.57 20.55 8.21
CA GLU A 71 2.31 21.22 9.26
C GLU A 71 1.35 21.50 10.42
N PHE A 72 1.76 21.11 11.62
CA PHE A 72 1.04 21.38 12.85
C PHE A 72 1.85 22.37 13.68
N SER A 73 1.17 23.29 14.36
CA SER A 73 1.86 24.19 15.29
C SER A 73 2.42 23.39 16.48
N GLU A 74 3.50 23.89 17.11
CA GLU A 74 4.05 23.27 18.32
C GLU A 74 2.98 23.12 19.42
N GLU A 75 2.07 24.08 19.52
CA GLU A 75 0.94 24.06 20.46
C GLU A 75 -0.05 22.93 20.14
N GLN A 76 -0.35 22.69 18.86
CA GLN A 76 -1.20 21.56 18.44
C GLN A 76 -0.53 20.22 18.70
N LEU A 77 0.77 20.10 18.43
CA LEU A 77 1.54 18.88 18.72
C LEU A 77 1.57 18.60 20.23
N LYS A 78 1.78 19.64 21.05
CA LYS A 78 1.78 19.54 22.51
C LYS A 78 0.38 19.21 23.06
N ALA A 79 -0.67 19.78 22.50
CA ALA A 79 -2.05 19.41 22.85
C ALA A 79 -2.33 17.93 22.51
N GLY A 80 -1.85 17.43 21.38
CA GLY A 80 -1.96 16.02 20.99
C GLY A 80 -1.31 15.05 21.98
N GLN A 81 -0.19 15.44 22.62
CA GLN A 81 0.46 14.62 23.66
C GLN A 81 -0.39 14.45 24.92
N THR A 82 -1.34 15.35 25.17
CA THR A 82 -2.25 15.28 26.31
C THR A 82 -3.49 14.42 26.04
N VAL A 83 -3.74 14.05 24.78
CA VAL A 83 -4.86 13.18 24.39
C VAL A 83 -4.44 11.73 24.62
N ILE A 84 -4.82 11.20 25.79
CA ILE A 84 -4.66 9.78 26.14
C ILE A 84 -5.60 8.97 25.23
N GLY A 85 -5.03 8.17 24.31
CA GLY A 85 -5.80 7.27 23.46
C GLY A 85 -6.63 6.28 24.28
N LEU A 86 -7.71 5.75 23.72
CA LEU A 86 -8.73 4.92 24.38
C LEU A 86 -8.17 3.67 25.12
N GLN A 87 -6.91 3.32 24.88
CA GLN A 87 -6.21 2.16 25.43
C GLN A 87 -5.00 2.52 26.32
N ALA A 88 -4.68 3.81 26.49
CA ALA A 88 -3.58 4.27 27.33
C ALA A 88 -4.01 4.38 28.81
N GLY A 89 -4.44 3.25 29.37
CA GLY A 89 -4.58 3.05 30.80
C GLY A 89 -3.37 2.27 31.33
N SER A 90 -2.63 2.83 32.28
CA SER A 90 -1.64 2.03 33.01
C SER A 90 -2.36 1.13 34.02
N ASN A 91 -2.20 -0.18 33.87
CA ASN A 91 -2.68 -1.21 34.77
C ASN A 91 -1.83 -1.37 36.06
N LYS A 92 -0.88 -0.46 36.32
CA LYS A 92 0.04 -0.54 37.47
C LYS A 92 -0.62 -0.40 38.85
N GLY A 93 -1.92 -0.11 38.94
CA GLY A 93 -2.66 -0.04 40.20
C GLY A 93 -4.10 -0.56 40.17
N ALA A 94 -4.66 -0.85 39.00
CA ALA A 94 -5.98 -1.45 38.87
C ALA A 94 -5.81 -2.94 38.57
N THR A 95 -5.91 -3.79 39.60
CA THR A 95 -6.03 -5.23 39.36
C THR A 95 -7.36 -5.46 38.63
N GLN A 96 -7.31 -6.14 37.48
CA GLN A 96 -8.51 -6.60 36.76
C GLN A 96 -9.23 -7.74 37.51
N ALA A 97 -9.06 -7.82 38.84
CA ALA A 97 -9.73 -8.79 39.67
C ALA A 97 -11.19 -8.35 39.84
N GLY A 98 -12.09 -8.96 39.06
CA GLY A 98 -13.54 -8.71 39.16
C GLY A 98 -14.17 -7.98 37.98
N GLN A 99 -13.40 -7.55 36.96
CA GLN A 99 -14.00 -7.09 35.69
C GLN A 99 -14.57 -8.29 34.93
N ASN A 100 -15.90 -8.45 34.98
CA ASN A 100 -16.63 -9.39 34.13
C ASN A 100 -17.17 -8.64 32.91
N ILE A 101 -16.49 -8.77 31.77
CA ILE A 101 -16.97 -8.24 30.50
C ILE A 101 -17.78 -9.35 29.81
N GLY A 102 -19.09 -9.34 30.04
CA GLY A 102 -20.05 -10.24 29.42
C GLY A 102 -21.08 -10.77 30.42
N ALA A 103 -22.30 -11.05 29.96
CA ALA A 103 -23.27 -11.76 30.78
C ALA A 103 -22.82 -13.23 30.92
N GLY A 104 -22.49 -13.66 32.15
CA GLY A 104 -22.14 -15.05 32.43
C GLY A 104 -23.29 -15.98 32.04
N ARG A 105 -23.04 -16.89 31.08
CA ARG A 105 -24.03 -17.88 30.65
C ARG A 105 -24.38 -18.81 31.82
N LYS A 106 -25.58 -18.68 32.39
CA LYS A 106 -26.14 -19.69 33.28
C LYS A 106 -26.55 -20.91 32.45
N ILE A 107 -25.78 -21.99 32.52
CA ILE A 107 -26.27 -23.30 32.06
C ILE A 107 -27.18 -23.84 33.17
N ILE A 108 -28.48 -23.91 32.90
CA ILE A 108 -29.45 -24.60 33.76
C ILE A 108 -29.37 -26.08 33.38
N LEU A 109 -28.85 -26.91 34.29
CA LEU A 109 -28.90 -28.37 34.16
C LEU A 109 -30.07 -28.89 35.00
N GLY A 110 -31.04 -29.56 34.37
CA GLY A 110 -32.08 -30.35 35.04
C GLY A 110 -33.51 -29.91 34.71
N LYS A 111 -34.21 -30.77 33.96
CA LYS A 111 -35.63 -31.09 34.20
C LYS A 111 -35.66 -32.42 34.93
#